data_AF-A0A3D1HVT5-F1
#
_entry.id   AF-A0A3D1HVT5-F1
#
_cell.length_a   1.000
_cell.length_b   1.000
_cell.length_c   1.000
_cell.angle_alpha   90.00
_cell.angle_beta   90.00
_cell.angle_gamma   90.00
#
_symmetry.space_group_name_H-M   'P 1'
#
loop_
_entity.id
_entity.type
_entity.pdbx_description
1 polymer ?
#
loop_
_entity_poly.entity_id
_entity_poly.type
_entity_poly.pdbx_seq_one_letter_code
_entity_poly.pdbx_strand_id
1 'polypeptide(L)'
;MLRRESVKGAKKSLACLLYSVISSLFAIVPVVVFKEFFAGLFSKDGAAIGFACMRIMCILLFEPICSLYEIPTGVLRGTGCAVLPALSTVLGTCVFRIVWIFTVFNTHKSLETLYLAFPLSWVLTIILVLLSFLFVRIRASSE
;
A
#
# COMPACT_ATOMS: atom_id res chain seq x y z
N MET A 1 -24.54 5.61 22.29
CA MET A 1 -23.74 4.39 22.54
C MET A 1 -22.76 4.11 21.39
N LEU A 2 -23.22 4.14 20.13
CA LEU A 2 -22.42 4.00 18.89
C LEU A 2 -21.17 4.90 18.80
N ARG A 3 -21.23 6.16 19.27
CA ARG A 3 -20.08 7.09 19.26
C ARG A 3 -18.93 6.65 20.18
N ARG A 4 -19.20 5.95 21.29
CA ARG A 4 -18.16 5.43 22.21
C ARG A 4 -17.51 4.15 21.66
N GLU A 5 -18.28 3.28 21.00
CA GLU A 5 -17.72 2.08 20.33
C GLU A 5 -16.88 2.46 19.12
N SER A 6 -17.31 3.47 18.36
CA SER A 6 -16.57 4.08 17.26
C SER A 6 -15.18 4.60 17.68
N VAL A 7 -15.07 5.33 18.79
CA VAL A 7 -13.78 5.83 19.31
C VAL A 7 -12.90 4.70 19.83
N LYS A 8 -13.47 3.67 20.47
CA LYS A 8 -12.74 2.47 20.90
C LYS A 8 -12.22 1.67 19.69
N GLY A 9 -13.01 1.53 18.63
CA GLY A 9 -12.63 0.87 17.38
C GLY A 9 -11.52 1.61 16.63
N ALA A 10 -11.56 2.95 16.60
CA ALA A 10 -10.51 3.77 16.01
C ALA A 10 -9.17 3.63 16.77
N LYS A 11 -9.19 3.63 18.11
CA LYS A 11 -7.99 3.40 18.93
C LYS A 11 -7.39 2.01 18.70
N LYS A 12 -8.22 0.97 18.60
CA LYS A 12 -7.77 -0.39 18.28
C LYS A 12 -7.15 -0.47 16.87
N SER A 13 -7.80 0.16 15.88
CA SER A 13 -7.30 0.21 14.50
C SER A 13 -5.95 0.93 14.40
N LEU A 14 -5.77 2.02 15.16
CA LEU A 14 -4.49 2.72 15.24
C LEU A 14 -3.38 1.87 15.89
N ALA A 15 -3.69 1.13 16.96
CA ALA A 15 -2.73 0.21 17.57
C ALA A 15 -2.30 -0.89 16.60
N CYS A 16 -3.22 -1.45 15.82
CA CYS A 16 -2.90 -2.42 14.76
C CYS A 16 -2.05 -1.80 13.66
N LEU A 17 -2.31 -0.55 13.26
CA LEU A 17 -1.49 0.18 12.28
C LEU A 17 -0.07 0.36 12.78
N LEU A 18 0.11 0.83 14.02
CA LEU A 18 1.43 1.01 14.62
C LEU A 18 2.20 -0.31 14.70
N TYR A 19 1.55 -1.38 15.15
CA TYR A 19 2.18 -2.70 15.22
C TYR A 19 2.59 -3.22 13.83
N SER A 20 1.70 -3.09 12.84
CA SER A 20 2.01 -3.48 11.45
C SER A 20 3.19 -2.69 10.89
N VAL A 21 3.23 -1.36 11.09
CA VAL A 21 4.34 -0.52 10.61
C VAL A 21 5.65 -0.91 11.29
N ILE A 22 5.66 -1.14 12.60
CA ILE A 22 6.86 -1.56 13.34
C ILE A 22 7.35 -2.92 12.85
N SER A 23 6.45 -3.89 12.68
CA SER A 23 6.79 -5.23 12.19
C SER A 23 7.34 -5.19 10.77
N SER A 24 6.71 -4.42 9.88
CA SER A 24 7.19 -4.24 8.50
C SER A 24 8.55 -3.57 8.47
N LEU A 25 8.76 -2.50 9.25
CA LEU A 25 10.06 -1.82 9.34
C LEU A 25 11.15 -2.77 9.85
N PHE A 26 10.85 -3.59 10.86
CA PHE A 26 11.79 -4.58 11.40
C PHE A 26 12.23 -5.59 10.32
N ALA A 27 11.32 -6.01 9.43
CA ALA A 27 11.64 -6.90 8.33
C ALA A 27 12.38 -6.19 7.17
N ILE A 28 12.00 -4.95 6.86
CA ILE A 28 12.50 -4.21 5.69
C ILE A 28 13.90 -3.63 5.93
N VAL A 29 14.17 -3.11 7.13
CA VAL A 29 15.45 -2.44 7.43
C VAL A 29 16.67 -3.33 7.14
N PRO A 30 16.73 -4.61 7.58
CA PRO A 30 17.83 -5.50 7.23
C PRO A 30 17.96 -5.72 5.71
N VAL A 31 16.84 -5.89 5.00
CA VAL A 31 16.84 -6.12 3.56
C VAL A 31 17.36 -4.90 2.80
N VAL A 32 17.02 -3.69 3.25
CA VAL A 32 17.50 -2.43 2.66
C VAL A 32 18.99 -2.23 2.93
N VAL A 33 19.45 -2.49 4.16
CA VAL A 33 20.88 -2.35 4.54
C VAL A 33 21.75 -3.35 3.77
N PHE A 34 21.31 -4.60 3.65
CA PHE A 34 22.05 -5.67 2.97
C PHE A 34 21.54 -5.94 1.54
N LYS A 35 20.98 -4.93 0.88
CA LYS A 35 20.32 -5.06 -0.44
C LYS A 35 21.19 -5.71 -1.51
N GLU A 36 22.50 -5.40 -1.55
CA GLU A 36 23.43 -5.95 -2.53
C GLU A 36 23.72 -7.43 -2.27
N PHE A 37 23.82 -7.82 -1.00
CA PHE A 37 23.98 -9.23 -0.61
C PHE A 37 22.73 -10.04 -1.00
N PHE A 38 21.53 -9.53 -0.67
CA PHE A 38 20.28 -10.19 -1.05
C PHE A 38 20.07 -10.22 -2.56
N ALA A 39 20.44 -9.17 -3.30
CA ALA A 39 20.37 -9.18 -4.76
C ALA A 39 21.38 -10.14 -5.39
N GLY A 40 22.59 -10.23 -4.84
CA GLY A 40 23.67 -11.13 -5.28
C GLY A 40 23.36 -12.62 -5.07
N LEU A 41 22.40 -12.94 -4.19
CA LEU A 41 21.85 -14.28 -4.01
C LEU A 41 21.06 -14.77 -5.23
N PHE A 42 20.41 -13.86 -5.97
CA PHE A 42 19.55 -14.21 -7.11
C PHE A 42 20.25 -14.08 -8.47
N SER A 43 21.23 -13.18 -8.59
CA SER A 43 21.98 -12.99 -9.84
C SER A 43 23.41 -12.57 -9.55
N LYS A 44 24.33 -13.00 -10.41
CA LYS A 44 25.74 -12.56 -10.41
C LYS A 44 26.03 -11.45 -11.43
N ASP A 45 25.06 -11.09 -12.25
CA ASP A 45 25.18 -9.99 -13.20
C ASP A 45 25.04 -8.63 -12.48
N GLY A 46 26.04 -7.77 -12.64
CA GLY A 46 26.10 -6.46 -11.98
C GLY A 46 24.95 -5.53 -12.37
N ALA A 47 24.48 -5.61 -13.62
CA ALA A 47 23.33 -4.82 -14.07
C ALA A 47 22.03 -5.27 -13.38
N ALA A 48 21.79 -6.59 -13.32
CA ALA A 48 20.64 -7.15 -12.61
C ALA A 48 20.63 -6.79 -11.11
N ILE A 49 21.79 -6.83 -10.44
CA ILE A 49 21.92 -6.42 -9.03
C ILE A 49 21.58 -4.94 -8.86
N GLY A 50 22.09 -4.07 -9.76
CA GLY A 50 21.77 -2.64 -9.75
C GLY A 50 20.26 -2.36 -9.85
N PHE A 51 19.58 -3.04 -10.77
CA PHE A 51 18.12 -2.91 -10.92
C PHE A 51 17.34 -3.44 -9.70
N ALA A 52 17.77 -4.56 -9.12
CA ALA A 52 17.17 -5.11 -7.92
C ALA A 52 17.32 -4.15 -6.72
N CYS A 53 18.51 -3.57 -6.54
CA CYS A 53 18.78 -2.56 -5.52
C CYS A 53 17.91 -1.32 -5.69
N MET A 54 17.73 -0.82 -6.92
CA MET A 54 16.82 0.30 -7.20
C MET A 54 15.38 -0.05 -6.79
N ARG A 55 14.89 -1.24 -7.15
CA ARG A 55 13.55 -1.70 -6.78
C ARG A 55 13.37 -1.77 -5.26
N ILE A 56 14.37 -2.27 -4.52
CA ILE A 56 14.33 -2.34 -3.06
C ILE A 56 14.18 -0.92 -2.46
N MET A 57 14.94 0.06 -2.97
CA MET A 57 14.86 1.44 -2.47
C MET A 57 13.54 2.14 -2.84
N CYS A 58 12.99 1.87 -4.03
CA CYS A 58 11.79 2.56 -4.52
C CYS A 58 10.47 1.92 -4.10
N ILE A 59 10.43 0.60 -3.88
CA ILE A 59 9.21 -0.13 -3.56
C ILE A 59 9.24 -0.56 -2.09
N LEU A 60 10.25 -1.33 -1.70
CA LEU A 60 10.29 -1.96 -0.38
C LEU A 60 10.36 -0.94 0.76
N LEU A 61 11.04 0.19 0.54
CA LEU A 61 11.11 1.30 1.51
C LEU A 61 9.72 1.85 1.88
N PHE A 62 8.81 1.88 0.92
CA PHE A 62 7.48 2.48 1.05
C PHE A 62 6.40 1.44 1.39
N GLU A 63 6.75 0.17 1.48
CA GLU A 63 5.84 -0.92 1.88
C GLU A 63 5.06 -0.65 3.20
N PRO A 64 5.62 0.01 4.23
CA PRO A 64 4.84 0.32 5.45
C PRO A 64 3.63 1.22 5.19
N ILE A 65 3.60 1.96 4.08
CA ILE A 65 2.46 2.78 3.67
C ILE A 65 1.26 1.90 3.30
N CYS A 66 1.48 0.68 2.83
CA CYS A 66 0.41 -0.24 2.45
C CYS A 66 -0.52 -0.57 3.63
N SER A 67 0.02 -0.63 4.86
CA SER A 67 -0.77 -0.84 6.08
C SER A 67 -1.89 0.19 6.24
N LEU A 68 -1.72 1.42 5.70
CA LEU A 68 -2.71 2.50 5.80
C LEU A 68 -4.00 2.21 5.01
N TYR A 69 -3.95 1.48 3.90
CA TYR A 69 -5.17 1.07 3.19
C TYR A 69 -5.63 -0.34 3.56
N GLU A 70 -4.71 -1.23 3.96
CA GLU A 70 -5.04 -2.62 4.26
C GLU A 70 -5.84 -2.79 5.55
N ILE A 71 -5.48 -2.05 6.61
CA ILE A 71 -6.20 -2.15 7.88
C ILE A 71 -7.63 -1.60 7.79
N PRO A 72 -7.89 -0.40 7.24
CA PRO A 72 -9.26 0.07 7.03
C PRO A 72 -10.07 -0.84 6.10
N THR A 73 -9.44 -1.39 5.07
CA THR A 73 -10.07 -2.39 4.19
C THR A 73 -10.44 -3.66 4.97
N GLY A 74 -9.57 -4.14 5.85
CA GLY A 74 -9.85 -5.27 6.75
C GLY A 74 -11.02 -4.99 7.69
N VAL A 75 -11.08 -3.79 8.26
CA VAL A 75 -12.19 -3.36 9.12
C VAL A 75 -13.50 -3.33 8.32
N LEU A 76 -13.50 -2.75 7.11
CA LEU A 76 -14.69 -2.70 6.25
C LEU A 76 -15.18 -4.10 5.86
N ARG A 77 -14.27 -5.01 5.51
CA ARG A 77 -14.60 -6.42 5.25
C ARG A 77 -15.20 -7.10 6.49
N GLY A 78 -14.66 -6.85 7.68
CA GLY A 78 -15.19 -7.38 8.94
C GLY A 78 -16.57 -6.84 9.34
N THR A 79 -16.99 -5.71 8.76
CA THR A 79 -18.32 -5.11 8.98
C THR A 79 -19.37 -5.50 7.93
N GLY A 80 -19.03 -6.41 7.01
CA GLY A 80 -19.92 -6.85 5.93
C GLY A 80 -19.92 -5.94 4.68
N CYS A 81 -19.22 -4.81 4.72
CA CYS A 81 -19.09 -3.87 3.60
C CYS A 81 -17.79 -4.14 2.80
N ALA A 82 -17.66 -5.33 2.20
CA ALA A 82 -16.43 -5.75 1.51
C ALA A 82 -16.28 -5.19 0.07
N VAL A 83 -17.39 -4.85 -0.58
CA VAL A 83 -17.39 -4.50 -2.03
C VAL A 83 -16.74 -3.13 -2.29
N LEU A 84 -17.06 -2.12 -1.48
CA LEU A 84 -16.51 -0.76 -1.60
C LEU A 84 -14.97 -0.71 -1.51
N PRO A 85 -14.32 -1.30 -0.48
CA PRO A 85 -12.86 -1.30 -0.40
C PRO A 85 -12.21 -2.22 -1.43
N ALA A 86 -12.90 -3.28 -1.89
CA ALA A 86 -12.40 -4.13 -2.98
C ALA A 86 -12.32 -3.35 -4.30
N LEU A 87 -13.38 -2.64 -4.68
CA LEU A 87 -13.40 -1.78 -5.86
C LEU A 87 -12.34 -0.68 -5.78
N SER A 88 -12.19 -0.05 -4.61
CA SER A 88 -11.16 0.96 -4.36
C SER A 88 -9.75 0.42 -4.64
N THR A 89 -9.46 -0.79 -4.16
CA THR A 89 -8.16 -1.44 -4.39
C THR A 89 -7.96 -1.81 -5.86
N VAL A 90 -8.98 -2.32 -6.55
CA VAL A 90 -8.89 -2.66 -7.99
C VAL A 90 -8.63 -1.42 -8.84
N LEU A 91 -9.35 -0.32 -8.56
CA LEU A 91 -9.18 0.94 -9.29
C LEU A 91 -7.80 1.56 -9.01
N GLY A 92 -7.43 1.69 -7.74
CA GLY A 92 -6.20 2.35 -7.33
C GLY A 92 -4.93 1.56 -7.66
N THR A 93 -4.99 0.23 -7.61
CA THR A 93 -3.81 -0.62 -7.82
C THR A 93 -3.75 -1.22 -9.22
N CYS A 94 -4.84 -1.81 -9.74
CA CYS A 94 -4.80 -2.51 -11.02
C CYS A 94 -5.01 -1.55 -12.19
N VAL A 95 -6.14 -0.85 -12.20
CA VAL A 95 -6.51 0.03 -13.33
C VAL A 95 -5.52 1.17 -13.47
N PHE A 96 -5.15 1.83 -12.37
CA PHE A 96 -4.16 2.89 -12.40
C PHE A 96 -2.81 2.43 -12.95
N ARG A 97 -2.29 1.27 -12.52
CA ARG A 97 -1.01 0.76 -13.02
C ARG A 97 -1.06 0.38 -14.49
N ILE A 98 -2.18 -0.19 -14.96
CA ILE A 98 -2.39 -0.48 -16.38
C ILE A 98 -2.36 0.83 -17.19
N VAL A 99 -3.12 1.84 -16.77
CA VAL A 99 -3.15 3.15 -17.43
C VAL A 99 -1.76 3.80 -17.43
N TRP A 100 -1.03 3.74 -16.32
CA TRP A 100 0.32 4.28 -16.21
C TRP A 100 1.29 3.64 -17.21
N ILE A 101 1.21 2.32 -17.37
CA ILE A 101 2.05 1.58 -18.32
C ILE A 101 1.75 2.00 -19.76
N PHE A 102 0.47 2.12 -20.11
CA PHE A 102 0.07 2.49 -21.48
C PHE A 102 0.31 3.97 -21.82
N THR A 103 0.40 4.85 -20.83
CA THR A 103 0.52 6.30 -21.04
C THR A 103 1.92 6.82 -20.73
N VAL A 104 2.28 6.87 -19.43
CA VAL A 104 3.51 7.48 -18.94
C VAL A 104 4.73 6.62 -19.29
N PHE A 105 4.66 5.32 -19.05
CA PHE A 105 5.79 4.42 -19.37
C PHE A 105 6.01 4.28 -20.88
N ASN A 106 4.94 4.33 -21.69
CA ASN A 106 5.08 4.34 -23.14
C ASN A 106 5.86 5.56 -23.66
N THR A 107 5.72 6.70 -22.97
CA THR A 107 6.43 7.96 -23.30
C THR A 107 7.86 7.97 -22.75
N HIS A 108 8.05 7.47 -21.52
CA HIS A 108 9.35 7.40 -20.85
C HIS A 108 9.65 5.97 -20.41
N LYS A 109 10.37 5.22 -21.25
CA LYS A 109 10.73 3.81 -21.03
C LYS A 109 11.94 3.68 -20.10
N SER A 110 11.82 4.19 -18.87
CA SER A 110 12.81 4.01 -17.80
C SER A 110 12.25 3.15 -16.66
N LEU A 111 13.13 2.40 -15.99
CA LEU A 111 12.73 1.57 -14.85
C LEU A 111 12.25 2.42 -13.67
N GLU A 112 12.82 3.62 -13.48
CA GLU A 112 12.38 4.57 -12.46
C GLU A 112 10.92 4.99 -12.69
N THR A 113 10.54 5.32 -13.92
CA THR A 113 9.16 5.68 -14.28
C THR A 113 8.20 4.52 -14.03
N LEU A 114 8.64 3.27 -14.22
CA LEU A 114 7.85 2.10 -13.88
C LEU A 114 7.67 1.94 -12.37
N TYR A 115 8.74 2.16 -11.59
CA TYR A 115 8.68 2.03 -10.13
C TYR A 115 7.90 3.15 -9.45
N LEU A 116 7.89 4.36 -10.01
CA LEU A 116 7.07 5.48 -9.51
C LEU A 116 5.56 5.20 -9.57
N ALA A 117 5.10 4.31 -10.46
CA ALA A 117 3.71 3.90 -10.51
C ALA A 117 3.23 3.25 -9.20
N PHE A 118 4.12 2.59 -8.46
CA PHE A 118 3.80 1.89 -7.21
C PHE A 118 3.43 2.86 -6.08
N PRO A 119 4.30 3.79 -5.63
CA PRO A 119 3.95 4.73 -4.57
C PRO A 119 2.75 5.60 -4.94
N LEU A 120 2.62 6.01 -6.21
CA LEU A 120 1.45 6.76 -6.67
C LEU A 120 0.17 5.92 -6.58
N SER A 121 0.21 4.66 -6.99
CA SER A 121 -0.93 3.74 -6.86
C SER A 121 -1.34 3.55 -5.39
N TRP A 122 -0.39 3.45 -4.47
CA TRP A 122 -0.70 3.30 -3.05
C TRP A 122 -1.35 4.53 -2.45
N VAL A 123 -0.85 5.73 -2.77
CA VAL A 123 -1.48 6.99 -2.33
C VAL A 123 -2.91 7.08 -2.83
N LEU A 124 -3.15 6.77 -4.12
CA LEU A 124 -4.49 6.76 -4.69
C LEU A 124 -5.39 5.73 -3.99
N THR A 125 -4.91 4.50 -3.79
CA THR A 125 -5.67 3.44 -3.09
C THR A 125 -6.00 3.83 -1.65
N ILE A 126 -5.07 4.46 -0.92
CA ILE A 126 -5.31 4.98 0.44
C ILE A 126 -6.46 5.99 0.42
N ILE A 127 -6.43 6.96 -0.50
CA ILE A 127 -7.48 7.97 -0.61
C ILE A 127 -8.84 7.30 -0.88
N LEU A 128 -8.91 6.39 -1.86
CA LEU A 128 -10.16 5.71 -2.22
C LEU A 128 -10.72 4.85 -1.08
N VAL A 129 -9.86 4.13 -0.37
CA VAL A 129 -10.26 3.32 0.79
C VAL A 129 -10.72 4.19 1.96
N LEU A 130 -10.04 5.31 2.22
CA LEU A 130 -10.45 6.26 3.26
C LEU A 130 -11.81 6.88 2.94
N LEU A 131 -12.06 7.26 1.68
CA LEU A 131 -13.36 7.75 1.24
C LEU A 131 -14.46 6.69 1.41
N SER A 132 -14.18 5.44 1.02
CA SER A 132 -15.09 4.31 1.24
C SER A 132 -15.39 4.10 2.72
N PHE A 133 -14.38 4.22 3.58
CA PHE A 133 -14.52 4.13 5.02
C PHE A 133 -15.41 5.24 5.57
N LEU A 134 -15.18 6.50 5.17
CA LEU A 134 -15.99 7.64 5.58
C LEU A 134 -17.45 7.51 5.11
N PHE A 135 -17.67 7.06 3.88
CA PHE A 135 -19.01 6.86 3.34
C PHE A 135 -19.83 5.85 4.15
N VAL A 136 -19.25 4.68 4.46
CA VAL A 136 -19.92 3.66 5.29
C VAL A 136 -20.22 4.20 6.68
N ARG A 137 -19.31 5.00 7.25
CA ARG A 137 -19.46 5.60 8.58
C ARG A 137 -20.56 6.66 8.63
N ILE A 138 -20.72 7.45 7.57
CA ILE A 138 -21.81 8.43 7.45
C ILE A 138 -23.15 7.69 7.31
N ARG A 139 -23.23 6.66 6.46
CA ARG A 139 -24.45 5.84 6.30
C ARG A 139 -24.90 5.25 7.64
N ALA A 140 -23.99 4.60 8.36
CA ALA A 140 -24.29 3.99 9.66
C ALA A 140 -24.64 4.99 10.79
N SER A 141 -24.46 6.30 10.57
CA SER A 141 -24.88 7.35 11.50
C SER A 141 -26.22 7.98 11.13
N SER A 142 -26.74 7.71 9.93
CA SER A 142 -28.02 8.21 9.43
C SER A 142 -29.17 7.23 9.66
N GLU A 143 -28.86 5.98 9.98
CA GLU A 143 -29.77 4.92 10.42
C GLU A 143 -29.81 4.86 11.96
#